data_AF-A0A2V6WJ04-F1
#
_entry.id   AF-A0A2V6WJ04-F1
#
_cell.length_a   1.000
_cell.length_b   1.000
_cell.length_c   1.000
_cell.angle_alpha   90.00
_cell.angle_beta   90.00
_cell.angle_gamma   90.00
#
_symmetry.space_group_name_H-M   'P 1'
#
loop_
_entity.id
_entity.type
_entity.pdbx_description
1 polymer ?
#
loop_
_entity_poly.entity_id
_entity_poly.type
_entity_poly.pdbx_seq_one_letter_code
_entity_poly.pdbx_strand_id
1 'polypeptide(L)'
;RQVSRAVRTDVVDVKWVRYDASDYTPLERVGRGVYIREGCWYCHSQYVRPVTGEDLRWGPVSEAGEYAFDLPHLLSTRRIGPDLTRVGLKYGDDWHYAHHWDPRLVVPDSIMPSFKWLYTRVRLALRRTDAGPALAPSDELKKYFTMKAETSIPLYPNAEGVTFVSPPANGRWPLDGTPVIDLN
;
A
#
# COMPACT_ATOMS: atom_id res chain seq x y z
N ARG A 1 -21.45 -4.22 -16.74
CA ARG A 1 -20.64 -3.71 -17.89
C ARG A 1 -19.27 -4.37 -17.73
N GLN A 2 -18.88 -5.22 -18.67
CA GLN A 2 -17.62 -5.96 -18.58
C GLN A 2 -16.43 -5.02 -18.85
N VAL A 3 -15.37 -5.11 -18.07
CA VAL A 3 -14.14 -4.31 -18.13
C VAL A 3 -12.91 -5.18 -17.83
N SER A 4 -11.71 -4.64 -18.03
CA SER A 4 -10.45 -5.34 -17.75
C SER A 4 -10.03 -5.22 -16.29
N ARG A 5 -9.73 -6.36 -15.64
CA ARG A 5 -9.23 -6.42 -14.25
C ARG A 5 -7.99 -7.31 -14.16
N ALA A 6 -7.02 -6.89 -13.33
CA ALA A 6 -5.86 -7.70 -12.98
C ALA A 6 -6.28 -8.83 -12.03
N VAL A 7 -5.82 -10.05 -12.31
CA VAL A 7 -5.92 -11.20 -11.40
C VAL A 7 -4.56 -11.88 -11.28
N ARG A 8 -4.24 -12.35 -10.07
CA ARG A 8 -3.04 -13.14 -9.84
C ARG A 8 -3.37 -14.61 -10.06
N THR A 9 -2.58 -15.28 -10.89
CA THR A 9 -2.69 -16.73 -11.08
C THR A 9 -1.90 -17.48 -10.02
N ASP A 10 -2.13 -18.78 -9.92
CA ASP A 10 -1.40 -19.68 -9.01
C ASP A 10 0.12 -19.71 -9.30
N VAL A 11 0.52 -19.25 -10.50
CA VAL A 11 1.92 -19.18 -10.96
C VAL A 11 2.52 -17.77 -10.75
N VAL A 12 1.93 -16.95 -9.86
CA VAL A 12 2.38 -15.58 -9.53
C VAL A 12 2.20 -14.55 -10.66
N ASP A 13 1.98 -14.99 -11.90
CA ASP A 13 1.73 -14.10 -13.04
C ASP A 13 0.44 -13.29 -12.85
N VAL A 14 0.50 -12.00 -13.23
CA VAL A 14 -0.66 -11.12 -13.34
C VAL A 14 -1.25 -11.25 -14.74
N LYS A 15 -2.52 -11.65 -14.83
CA LYS A 15 -3.28 -11.73 -16.08
C LYS A 15 -4.45 -10.75 -16.09
N TRP A 16 -4.89 -10.38 -17.29
CA TRP A 16 -6.06 -9.52 -17.51
C TRP A 16 -7.26 -10.38 -17.85
N VAL A 17 -8.34 -10.24 -17.06
CA VAL A 17 -9.60 -10.94 -17.30
C VAL A 17 -10.73 -9.93 -17.47
N ARG A 18 -11.82 -10.38 -18.12
CA ARG A 18 -13.06 -9.62 -18.19
C ARG A 18 -13.82 -9.79 -16.88
N TYR A 19 -14.27 -8.67 -16.31
CA TYR A 19 -14.97 -8.60 -15.03
C TYR A 19 -16.11 -7.60 -15.12
N ASP A 20 -17.22 -7.84 -14.43
CA ASP A 20 -18.28 -6.84 -14.34
C ASP A 20 -17.87 -5.70 -13.42
N ALA A 21 -17.83 -4.48 -13.93
CA ALA A 21 -17.53 -3.30 -13.13
C ALA A 21 -18.41 -3.28 -11.86
N SER A 22 -17.74 -3.16 -10.71
CA SER A 22 -18.34 -3.12 -9.39
C SER A 22 -18.04 -1.79 -8.72
N ASP A 23 -18.88 -1.39 -7.78
CA ASP A 23 -18.59 -0.24 -6.93
C ASP A 23 -17.45 -0.57 -5.94
N TYR A 24 -16.85 0.49 -5.39
CA TYR A 24 -15.85 0.41 -4.35
C TYR A 24 -16.42 -0.23 -3.08
N THR A 25 -15.63 -1.13 -2.48
CA THR A 25 -15.87 -1.55 -1.10
C THR A 25 -15.83 -0.34 -0.15
N PRO A 26 -16.42 -0.42 1.05
CA PRO A 26 -16.39 0.70 1.99
C PRO A 26 -14.98 1.21 2.30
N LEU A 27 -14.01 0.30 2.43
CA LEU A 27 -12.61 0.66 2.71
C LEU A 27 -11.94 1.31 1.49
N GLU A 28 -12.14 0.77 0.29
CA GLU A 28 -11.60 1.38 -0.92
C GLU A 28 -12.19 2.78 -1.17
N ARG A 29 -13.47 3.01 -0.82
CA ARG A 29 -14.09 4.33 -0.90
C ARG A 29 -13.43 5.34 0.03
N VAL A 30 -13.10 4.93 1.25
CA VAL A 30 -12.31 5.75 2.19
C VAL A 30 -10.92 6.02 1.61
N GLY A 31 -10.25 5.00 1.09
CA GLY A 31 -8.95 5.12 0.44
C GLY A 31 -8.96 6.08 -0.76
N ARG A 32 -10.02 6.03 -1.59
CA ARG A 32 -10.24 6.98 -2.67
C ARG A 32 -10.40 8.41 -2.15
N GLY A 33 -11.14 8.60 -1.06
CA GLY A 33 -11.25 9.91 -0.40
C GLY A 33 -9.89 10.45 0.04
N VAL A 34 -9.02 9.60 0.59
CA VAL A 34 -7.62 9.96 0.90
C VAL A 34 -6.86 10.33 -0.37
N TYR A 35 -6.91 9.51 -1.41
CA TYR A 35 -6.23 9.78 -2.69
C TYR A 35 -6.60 11.14 -3.29
N ILE A 36 -7.88 11.53 -3.20
CA ILE A 36 -8.37 12.84 -3.63
C ILE A 36 -7.84 13.95 -2.71
N ARG A 37 -7.98 13.79 -1.39
CA ARG A 37 -7.54 14.78 -0.38
C ARG A 37 -6.05 15.09 -0.50
N GLU A 38 -5.24 14.06 -0.69
CA GLU A 38 -3.79 14.15 -0.81
C GLU A 38 -3.33 14.68 -2.19
N GLY A 39 -4.26 14.88 -3.13
CA GLY A 39 -3.94 15.44 -4.45
C GLY A 39 -3.13 14.51 -5.34
N CYS A 40 -3.16 13.20 -5.10
CA CYS A 40 -2.38 12.22 -5.86
C CYS A 40 -2.67 12.29 -7.37
N TRP A 41 -3.93 12.61 -7.73
CA TRP A 41 -4.38 12.79 -9.09
C TRP A 41 -3.70 13.95 -9.84
N TYR A 42 -3.06 14.91 -9.15
CA TYR A 42 -2.28 15.97 -9.84
C TYR A 42 -1.00 15.43 -10.48
N CYS A 43 -0.44 14.36 -9.92
CA CYS A 43 0.83 13.77 -10.37
C CYS A 43 0.62 12.48 -11.16
N HIS A 44 -0.46 11.74 -10.86
CA HIS A 44 -0.75 10.43 -11.41
C HIS A 44 -2.04 10.45 -12.22
N SER A 45 -1.98 9.92 -13.43
CA SER A 45 -3.19 9.64 -14.20
C SER A 45 -3.80 8.31 -13.86
N GLN A 46 -5.09 8.20 -14.14
CA GLN A 46 -5.83 6.95 -14.13
C GLN A 46 -6.53 6.76 -15.47
N TYR A 47 -5.76 6.90 -16.56
CA TYR A 47 -6.24 6.69 -17.92
C TYR A 47 -5.12 6.22 -18.85
N VAL A 48 -5.13 4.94 -19.21
CA VAL A 48 -4.25 4.37 -20.24
C VAL A 48 -4.82 4.69 -21.61
N ARG A 49 -4.06 5.47 -22.39
CA ARG A 49 -4.52 6.03 -23.68
C ARG A 49 -4.44 4.98 -24.81
N PRO A 50 -5.35 5.02 -25.79
CA PRO A 50 -5.30 4.17 -26.99
C PRO A 50 -4.28 4.69 -28.01
N VAL A 51 -3.02 4.87 -27.60
CA VAL A 51 -1.92 5.28 -28.48
C VAL A 51 -0.77 4.28 -28.39
N THR A 52 0.05 4.22 -29.43
CA THR A 52 1.11 3.23 -29.59
C THR A 52 2.04 3.14 -28.37
N GLY A 53 2.14 1.94 -27.78
CA GLY A 53 3.10 1.61 -26.72
C GLY A 53 2.68 1.96 -25.29
N GLU A 54 1.54 2.63 -25.09
CA GLU A 54 0.98 2.85 -23.74
C GLU A 54 0.56 1.53 -23.08
N ASP A 55 -0.01 0.63 -23.88
CA ASP A 55 -0.50 -0.67 -23.45
C ASP A 55 0.63 -1.61 -23.00
N LEU A 56 1.77 -1.55 -23.69
CA LEU A 56 2.99 -2.25 -23.30
C LEU A 56 3.58 -1.71 -22.00
N ARG A 57 3.42 -0.41 -21.72
CA ARG A 57 3.99 0.24 -20.53
C ARG A 57 3.11 0.08 -19.29
N TRP A 58 1.80 0.22 -19.44
CA TRP A 58 0.87 0.29 -18.31
C TRP A 58 -0.09 -0.89 -18.23
N GLY A 59 -0.34 -1.61 -19.33
CA GLY A 59 -1.38 -2.64 -19.43
C GLY A 59 -2.56 -2.19 -20.31
N PRO A 60 -3.67 -2.94 -20.36
CA PRO A 60 -4.77 -2.69 -21.30
C PRO A 60 -5.27 -1.26 -21.30
N VAL A 61 -5.61 -0.75 -22.48
CA VAL A 61 -6.24 0.57 -22.69
C VAL A 61 -7.46 0.71 -21.77
N SER A 62 -7.62 1.91 -21.21
CA SER A 62 -8.74 2.21 -20.31
C SER A 62 -10.09 2.14 -21.01
N GLU A 63 -11.08 1.57 -20.34
CA GLU A 63 -12.43 1.39 -20.86
C GLU A 63 -13.43 2.29 -20.12
N ALA A 64 -14.40 2.87 -20.84
CA ALA A 64 -15.37 3.78 -20.23
C ALA A 64 -16.16 3.14 -19.07
N GLY A 65 -16.36 1.82 -19.08
CA GLY A 65 -17.03 1.09 -18.01
C GLY A 65 -16.28 1.10 -16.68
N GLU A 66 -14.97 1.32 -16.68
CA GLU A 66 -14.11 1.31 -15.47
C GLU A 66 -14.41 2.50 -14.58
N TYR A 67 -14.93 3.59 -15.15
CA TYR A 67 -15.24 4.83 -14.47
C TYR A 67 -16.72 4.95 -14.08
N ALA A 68 -17.51 3.89 -14.21
CA ALA A 68 -18.95 3.93 -13.97
C ALA A 68 -19.32 4.33 -12.52
N PHE A 69 -18.44 4.04 -11.56
CA PHE A 69 -18.62 4.36 -10.14
C PHE A 69 -17.69 5.48 -9.64
N ASP A 70 -16.96 6.11 -10.56
CA ASP A 70 -15.95 7.12 -10.25
C ASP A 70 -16.58 8.52 -10.22
N LEU A 71 -17.04 8.94 -9.04
CA LEU A 71 -17.63 10.27 -8.83
C LEU A 71 -16.83 11.06 -7.78
N PRO A 72 -16.10 12.13 -8.17
CA PRO A 72 -15.77 12.51 -9.55
C PRO A 72 -14.76 11.53 -10.18
N HIS A 73 -14.63 11.55 -11.51
CA HIS A 73 -13.58 10.78 -12.20
C HIS A 73 -12.19 11.37 -11.98
N LEU A 74 -11.16 10.52 -11.92
CA LEU A 74 -9.77 10.92 -11.59
C LEU A 74 -8.78 10.60 -12.71
N LEU A 75 -9.22 10.73 -13.97
CA LEU A 75 -8.40 10.50 -15.17
C LEU A 75 -7.07 11.29 -15.16
N SER A 76 -7.06 12.45 -14.50
CA SER A 76 -5.99 13.45 -14.51
C SER A 76 -5.71 14.04 -15.90
N THR A 77 -4.88 15.08 -15.94
CA THR A 77 -4.41 15.77 -17.15
C THR A 77 -2.89 15.82 -17.26
N ARG A 78 -2.15 15.37 -16.22
CA ARG A 78 -0.69 15.41 -16.16
C ARG A 78 -0.13 14.11 -15.59
N ARG A 79 1.06 13.72 -16.04
CA ARG A 79 1.85 12.62 -15.49
C ARG A 79 3.21 13.14 -15.06
N ILE A 80 3.37 13.33 -13.75
CA ILE A 80 4.68 13.52 -13.10
C ILE A 80 5.17 12.15 -12.62
N GLY A 81 4.28 11.37 -12.02
CA GLY A 81 4.48 9.96 -11.71
C GLY A 81 3.84 9.04 -12.78
N PRO A 82 4.00 7.71 -12.60
CA PRO A 82 3.38 6.71 -13.47
C PRO A 82 1.85 6.75 -13.47
N ASP A 83 1.24 6.19 -14.52
CA ASP A 83 -0.21 5.92 -14.54
C ASP A 83 -0.57 4.82 -13.53
N LEU A 84 -1.69 4.99 -12.82
CA LEU A 84 -2.12 4.09 -11.74
C LEU A 84 -3.36 3.25 -12.10
N THR A 85 -3.91 3.35 -13.31
CA THR A 85 -5.10 2.59 -13.74
C THR A 85 -4.93 1.08 -13.51
N ARG A 86 -3.70 0.60 -13.69
CA ARG A 86 -3.35 -0.82 -13.76
C ARG A 86 -2.37 -1.25 -12.65
N VAL A 87 -2.33 -0.50 -11.53
CA VAL A 87 -1.41 -0.79 -10.42
C VAL A 87 -1.86 -1.97 -9.55
N GLY A 88 -3.13 -2.38 -9.63
CA GLY A 88 -3.66 -3.49 -8.86
C GLY A 88 -2.85 -4.77 -9.03
N LEU A 89 -2.44 -5.38 -7.91
CA LEU A 89 -1.62 -6.60 -7.83
C LEU A 89 -0.20 -6.49 -8.40
N LYS A 90 0.23 -5.32 -8.88
CA LYS A 90 1.58 -5.07 -9.41
C LYS A 90 2.63 -5.02 -8.30
N TYR A 91 2.29 -4.43 -7.17
CA TYR A 91 3.14 -4.34 -5.97
C TYR A 91 2.42 -4.97 -4.78
N GLY A 92 3.18 -5.44 -3.79
CA GLY A 92 2.63 -5.86 -2.51
C GLY A 92 2.18 -4.66 -1.67
N ASP A 93 1.31 -4.91 -0.69
CA ASP A 93 0.85 -3.86 0.22
C ASP A 93 2.03 -3.25 1.01
N ASP A 94 2.98 -4.08 1.44
CA ASP A 94 4.26 -3.69 2.06
C ASP A 94 5.03 -2.66 1.25
N TRP A 95 5.16 -2.88 -0.06
CA TRP A 95 5.78 -1.92 -0.98
C TRP A 95 5.01 -0.60 -0.99
N HIS A 96 3.66 -0.64 -1.05
CA HIS A 96 2.85 0.57 -1.00
C HIS A 96 3.05 1.33 0.31
N TYR A 97 3.12 0.65 1.45
CA TYR A 97 3.37 1.32 2.72
C TYR A 97 4.79 1.90 2.81
N ALA A 98 5.82 1.19 2.32
CA ALA A 98 7.17 1.75 2.27
C ALA A 98 7.22 2.98 1.36
N HIS A 99 6.60 2.90 0.17
CA HIS A 99 6.56 3.99 -0.79
C HIS A 99 5.81 5.23 -0.26
N HIS A 100 4.69 5.09 0.43
CA HIS A 100 4.00 6.26 1.00
C HIS A 100 4.70 6.83 2.24
N TRP A 101 5.41 6.00 3.02
CA TRP A 101 6.24 6.48 4.13
C TRP A 101 7.39 7.35 3.60
N ASP A 102 8.18 6.78 2.70
CA ASP A 102 9.23 7.47 2.00
C ASP A 102 9.45 6.84 0.61
N PRO A 103 9.02 7.52 -0.47
CA PRO A 103 9.17 7.02 -1.82
C PRO A 103 10.61 6.66 -2.20
N ARG A 104 11.60 7.36 -1.61
CA ARG A 104 13.03 7.18 -1.90
C ARG A 104 13.60 5.89 -1.31
N LEU A 105 12.90 5.24 -0.37
CA LEU A 105 13.33 3.94 0.16
C LEU A 105 13.20 2.82 -0.87
N VAL A 106 12.21 2.91 -1.76
CA VAL A 106 11.93 1.86 -2.77
C VAL A 106 12.16 2.34 -4.20
N VAL A 107 12.19 3.65 -4.43
CA VAL A 107 12.53 4.28 -5.70
C VAL A 107 13.46 5.48 -5.42
N PRO A 108 14.79 5.28 -5.40
CA PRO A 108 15.75 6.29 -4.95
C PRO A 108 15.62 7.66 -5.62
N ASP A 109 15.30 7.71 -6.91
CA ASP A 109 15.14 8.94 -7.69
C ASP A 109 13.70 9.49 -7.69
N SER A 110 12.85 9.02 -6.77
CA SER A 110 11.46 9.47 -6.71
C SER A 110 11.36 10.93 -6.25
N ILE A 111 10.61 11.70 -7.03
CA ILE A 111 10.21 13.08 -6.67
C ILE A 111 8.85 13.15 -5.97
N MET A 112 8.23 11.99 -5.69
CA MET A 112 6.97 11.94 -4.96
C MET A 112 7.17 12.43 -3.51
N PRO A 113 6.25 13.24 -2.95
CA PRO A 113 6.28 13.59 -1.54
C PRO A 113 6.07 12.37 -0.63
N SER A 114 6.62 12.43 0.59
CA SER A 114 6.28 11.51 1.67
C SER A 114 4.90 11.82 2.24
N PHE A 115 4.12 10.79 2.56
CA PHE A 115 2.79 10.88 3.20
C PHE A 115 2.80 10.37 4.64
N LYS A 116 3.83 10.73 5.43
CA LYS A 116 4.05 10.22 6.79
C LYS A 116 2.90 10.52 7.76
N TRP A 117 2.04 11.48 7.46
CA TRP A 117 0.85 11.81 8.27
C TRP A 117 -0.28 10.78 8.12
N LEU A 118 -0.23 9.89 7.12
CA LEU A 118 -1.15 8.76 7.02
C LEU A 118 -0.86 7.66 8.05
N TYR A 119 0.28 7.75 8.74
CA TYR A 119 0.74 6.75 9.69
C TYR A 119 0.57 7.23 11.12
N THR A 120 0.15 6.31 11.98
CA THR A 120 0.13 6.53 13.43
C THR A 120 1.54 6.35 13.98
N ARG A 121 2.03 7.33 14.74
CA ARG A 121 3.28 7.18 15.49
C ARG A 121 2.96 6.75 16.92
N VAL A 122 3.63 5.69 17.35
CA VAL A 122 3.53 5.16 18.70
C VAL A 122 4.89 5.29 19.37
N ARG A 123 4.92 5.86 20.58
CA ARG A 123 6.14 5.90 21.40
C ARG A 123 6.18 4.65 22.27
N LEU A 124 7.13 3.77 21.98
CA LEU A 124 7.35 2.55 22.74
C LEU A 124 8.67 2.66 23.50
N ALA A 125 8.66 2.23 24.77
CA ALA A 125 9.89 2.14 25.54
C ALA A 125 10.73 0.95 25.07
N LEU A 126 12.05 1.11 25.06
CA LEU A 126 12.99 0.02 24.79
C LEU A 126 13.50 -0.57 26.11
N ARG A 127 13.58 -1.89 26.18
CA ARG A 127 14.24 -2.63 27.25
C ARG A 127 15.53 -3.26 26.71
N ARG A 128 16.64 -3.10 27.42
CA ARG A 128 17.86 -3.86 27.13
C ARG A 128 17.72 -5.29 27.66
N THR A 129 18.04 -6.27 26.83
CA THR A 129 18.10 -7.69 27.17
C THR A 129 19.43 -8.28 26.75
N ASP A 130 19.78 -9.47 27.24
CA ASP A 130 21.01 -10.16 26.86
C ASP A 130 21.08 -10.49 25.36
N ALA A 131 19.91 -10.59 24.70
CA ALA A 131 19.78 -10.82 23.26
C ALA A 131 19.73 -9.52 22.42
N GLY A 132 19.83 -8.34 23.05
CA GLY A 132 19.76 -7.03 22.38
C GLY A 132 18.60 -6.14 22.84
N PRO A 133 18.35 -5.01 22.17
CA PRO A 133 17.22 -4.13 22.46
C PRO A 133 15.89 -4.81 22.08
N ALA A 134 14.94 -4.81 23.00
CA ALA A 134 13.58 -5.31 22.79
C ALA A 134 12.56 -4.22 23.11
N LEU A 135 11.39 -4.27 22.47
CA LEU A 135 10.27 -3.41 22.86
C LEU A 135 9.78 -3.80 24.27
N ALA A 136 9.66 -2.82 25.16
CA ALA A 136 9.11 -3.05 26.50
C ALA A 136 7.61 -3.41 26.37
N PRO A 137 7.14 -4.46 27.05
CA PRO A 137 5.72 -4.78 27.08
C PRO A 137 4.91 -3.58 27.57
N SER A 138 3.91 -3.17 26.81
CA SER A 138 3.03 -2.05 27.15
C SER A 138 1.61 -2.33 26.67
N ASP A 139 0.62 -1.71 27.31
CA ASP A 139 -0.77 -1.84 26.86
C ASP A 139 -0.99 -1.26 25.47
N GLU A 140 -0.14 -0.32 25.06
CA GLU A 140 -0.11 0.19 23.70
C GLU A 140 0.33 -0.90 22.71
N LEU A 141 1.38 -1.67 23.03
CA LEU A 141 1.85 -2.76 22.18
C LEU A 141 0.80 -3.88 22.05
N LYS A 142 0.06 -4.17 23.13
CA LYS A 142 -1.01 -5.17 23.13
C LYS A 142 -2.19 -4.84 22.22
N LYS A 143 -2.38 -3.57 21.84
CA LYS A 143 -3.38 -3.18 20.81
C LYS A 143 -2.98 -3.71 19.44
N TYR A 144 -1.68 -3.84 19.21
CA TYR A 144 -1.12 -4.20 17.91
C TYR A 144 -0.65 -5.66 17.85
N PHE A 145 -0.24 -6.27 18.96
CA PHE A 145 0.36 -7.61 19.00
C PHE A 145 -0.22 -8.44 20.15
N THR A 146 -0.49 -9.72 19.93
CA THR A 146 -1.01 -10.63 20.96
C THR A 146 0.04 -10.97 22.01
N MET A 147 1.32 -10.70 21.72
CA MET A 147 2.45 -10.98 22.61
C MET A 147 2.64 -12.48 22.91
N LYS A 148 2.21 -13.36 21.99
CA LYS A 148 2.50 -14.81 22.06
C LYS A 148 4.01 -15.04 21.93
N ALA A 149 4.59 -15.85 22.81
CA ALA A 149 6.04 -16.06 22.87
C ALA A 149 6.57 -16.94 21.74
N GLU A 150 5.69 -17.77 21.16
CA GLU A 150 6.02 -18.80 20.17
C GLU A 150 6.14 -18.23 18.75
N THR A 151 5.57 -17.05 18.50
CA THR A 151 5.58 -16.41 17.18
C THR A 151 6.31 -15.08 17.28
N SER A 152 7.45 -14.94 16.61
CA SER A 152 8.19 -13.68 16.50
C SER A 152 7.80 -12.92 15.24
N ILE A 153 7.64 -11.61 15.37
CA ILE A 153 7.40 -10.69 14.24
C ILE A 153 8.63 -9.78 14.13
N PRO A 154 9.50 -9.95 13.11
CA PRO A 154 10.69 -9.14 12.97
C PRO A 154 10.30 -7.70 12.62
N LEU A 155 10.95 -6.76 13.31
CA LEU A 155 10.82 -5.34 13.10
C LEU A 155 12.18 -4.79 12.67
N TYR A 156 12.21 -4.17 11.49
CA TYR A 156 13.43 -3.62 10.91
C TYR A 156 13.57 -2.14 11.29
N PRO A 157 14.59 -1.77 12.08
CA PRO A 157 14.85 -0.37 12.39
C PRO A 157 15.40 0.36 11.18
N ASN A 158 15.05 1.64 11.06
CA ASN A 158 15.64 2.59 10.14
C ASN A 158 16.05 3.87 10.89
N ALA A 159 16.67 4.82 10.20
CA ALA A 159 17.13 6.09 10.79
C ALA A 159 16.01 6.91 11.46
N GLU A 160 14.74 6.62 11.16
CA GLU A 160 13.57 7.31 11.69
C GLU A 160 12.83 6.53 12.80
N GLY A 161 13.34 5.34 13.16
CA GLY A 161 12.78 4.48 14.20
C GLY A 161 12.42 3.09 13.68
N VAL A 162 11.40 2.48 14.27
CA VAL A 162 10.93 1.15 13.87
C VAL A 162 9.62 1.31 13.11
N THR A 163 9.61 0.95 11.84
CA THR A 163 8.40 0.99 11.00
C THR A 163 7.87 -0.43 10.86
N PHE A 164 6.55 -0.58 11.08
CA PHE A 164 5.86 -1.84 10.86
C PHE A 164 4.65 -1.63 9.95
N VAL A 165 4.42 -2.59 9.08
CA VAL A 165 3.32 -2.61 8.13
C VAL A 165 2.16 -3.42 8.70
N SER A 166 1.00 -2.78 8.92
CA SER A 166 -0.23 -3.50 9.25
C SER A 166 -0.57 -4.47 8.12
N PRO A 167 -0.92 -5.74 8.42
CA PRO A 167 -1.59 -6.58 7.44
C PRO A 167 -2.98 -6.02 7.09
N PRO A 168 -3.56 -6.47 5.97
CA PRO A 168 -4.86 -5.99 5.47
C PRO A 168 -5.98 -6.16 6.50
N ALA A 169 -7.07 -5.41 6.30
CA ALA A 169 -8.17 -5.24 7.27
C ALA A 169 -8.95 -6.52 7.66
N ASN A 170 -8.73 -7.64 6.96
CA ASN A 170 -9.19 -8.98 7.35
C ASN A 170 -8.30 -9.64 8.42
N GLY A 171 -7.10 -9.10 8.65
CA GLY A 171 -6.28 -9.35 9.82
C GLY A 171 -6.95 -8.71 11.04
N ARG A 172 -7.51 -9.54 11.92
CA ARG A 172 -7.98 -9.08 13.22
C ARG A 172 -6.76 -8.60 14.01
N TRP A 173 -6.75 -7.34 14.38
CA TRP A 173 -5.91 -6.90 15.48
C TRP A 173 -6.36 -7.58 16.78
N PRO A 174 -5.45 -7.87 17.71
CA PRO A 174 -4.00 -7.72 17.58
C PRO A 174 -3.34 -8.85 16.76
N LEU A 175 -2.17 -8.57 16.17
CA LEU A 175 -1.42 -9.54 15.37
C LEU A 175 -0.90 -10.71 16.19
N ASP A 176 -1.00 -11.91 15.64
CA ASP A 176 -0.55 -13.12 16.30
C ASP A 176 0.98 -13.21 16.37
N GLY A 177 1.57 -12.70 17.47
CA GLY A 177 2.98 -12.82 17.78
C GLY A 177 3.53 -11.70 18.66
N THR A 178 4.82 -11.78 18.95
CA THR A 178 5.59 -10.79 19.70
C THR A 178 6.57 -10.08 18.76
N PRO A 179 6.55 -8.74 18.69
CA PRO A 179 7.50 -8.01 17.87
C PRO A 179 8.92 -8.09 18.45
N VAL A 180 9.90 -8.37 17.60
CA VAL A 180 11.32 -8.46 17.93
C VAL A 180 12.10 -7.53 17.01
N ILE A 181 13.00 -6.72 17.56
CA ILE A 181 13.86 -5.85 16.75
C ILE A 181 14.93 -6.72 16.11
N ASP A 182 14.95 -6.78 14.78
CA ASP A 182 16.01 -7.43 14.02
C ASP A 182 17.07 -6.39 13.67
N LEU A 183 18.31 -6.62 14.10
CA LEU A 183 19.44 -5.72 13.87
C LEU A 183 20.38 -6.21 12.76
N ASN A 184 20.05 -7.33 12.10
CA ASN A 184 20.87 -7.92 11.04
C ASN A 184 20.62 -7.27 9.68
#